data_AF-E2AYD8-F1
#
_entry.id   AF-E2AYD8-F1
#
_cell.length_a   1.000
_cell.length_b   1.000
_cell.length_c   1.000
_cell.angle_alpha   90.00
_cell.angle_beta   90.00
_cell.angle_gamma   90.00
#
_symmetry.space_group_name_H-M   'P 1'
#
loop_
_entity.id
_entity.type
_entity.pdbx_description
1 polymer ?
#
loop_
_entity_poly.entity_id
_entity_poly.type
_entity_poly.pdbx_seq_one_letter_code
_entity_poly.pdbx_strand_id
1 'polypeptide(L)'
;MEFRSFLITIFVVAFALLHYGEAKQCYLCDSRISKTCASKPSLREVAECPTITNCAICNYKLSNGTEIVIRTCNFNVVPEIITIDTVNCIMCDKDLCNNANMATVSMTALGCLVSFWAIRFVLTNSY
;
A
#
# COMPACT_ATOMS: atom_id res chain seq x y z
N MET A 1 -18.15 34.15 -21.80
CA MET A 1 -17.77 33.50 -20.52
C MET A 1 -17.77 31.97 -20.66
N GLU A 2 -18.69 31.40 -21.46
CA GLU A 2 -18.84 29.95 -21.65
C GLU A 2 -17.68 29.24 -22.37
N PHE A 3 -17.10 29.80 -23.44
CA PHE A 3 -15.97 29.18 -24.17
C PHE A 3 -14.72 28.98 -23.31
N ARG A 4 -14.41 29.95 -22.43
CA ARG A 4 -13.31 29.85 -21.46
C ARG A 4 -13.58 28.74 -20.44
N SER A 5 -14.81 28.64 -19.97
CA SER A 5 -15.22 27.57 -19.04
C SER A 5 -15.10 26.20 -19.70
N PHE A 6 -15.50 26.06 -20.96
CA PHE A 6 -15.40 24.80 -21.72
C PHE A 6 -13.95 24.33 -21.88
N LEU A 7 -13.05 25.24 -22.24
CA LEU A 7 -11.62 24.92 -22.37
C LEU A 7 -11.01 24.49 -21.04
N ILE A 8 -11.35 25.17 -19.93
CA ILE A 8 -10.87 24.80 -18.59
C ILE A 8 -11.34 23.38 -18.23
N THR A 9 -12.62 23.05 -18.46
CA THR A 9 -13.14 21.70 -18.19
C THR A 9 -12.44 20.64 -19.02
N ILE A 10 -12.19 20.89 -20.31
CA ILE A 10 -11.44 19.98 -21.18
C ILE A 10 -10.01 19.78 -20.67
N PHE A 11 -9.32 20.85 -20.28
CA PHE A 11 -7.97 20.77 -19.72
C PHE A 11 -7.94 19.97 -18.41
N VAL A 12 -8.91 20.18 -17.51
CA VAL A 12 -9.01 19.44 -16.25
C VAL A 12 -9.28 17.96 -16.50
N VAL A 13 -10.18 17.62 -17.43
CA VAL A 13 -10.49 16.24 -17.79
C VAL A 13 -9.30 15.57 -18.49
N ALA A 14 -8.63 16.26 -19.42
CA ALA A 14 -7.44 15.73 -20.08
C ALA A 14 -6.29 15.51 -19.10
N PHE A 15 -6.07 16.44 -18.17
CA PHE A 15 -5.08 16.28 -17.10
C PHE A 15 -5.43 15.11 -16.19
N ALA A 16 -6.69 14.98 -15.78
CA ALA A 16 -7.15 13.85 -14.99
C ALA A 16 -6.93 12.51 -15.72
N LEU A 17 -7.20 12.42 -17.04
CA LEU A 17 -6.95 11.23 -17.84
C LEU A 17 -5.46 10.93 -18.07
N LEU A 18 -4.61 11.95 -18.17
CA LEU A 18 -3.16 11.79 -18.30
C LEU A 18 -2.52 11.26 -17.00
N HIS A 19 -3.06 11.64 -15.84
CA HIS A 19 -2.64 11.13 -14.53
C HIS A 19 -3.43 9.89 -14.10
N TYR A 20 -4.46 9.48 -14.86
CA TYR A 20 -5.19 8.22 -14.67
C TYR A 20 -4.35 7.06 -15.21
N GLY A 21 -3.24 6.78 -14.55
CA GLY A 21 -2.25 5.82 -15.03
C GLY A 21 -0.92 5.85 -14.31
N GLU A 22 -0.74 6.71 -13.31
CA GLU A 22 0.52 6.77 -12.55
C GLU A 22 0.83 5.41 -11.91
N ALA A 23 2.05 4.92 -12.16
CA ALA A 23 2.50 3.63 -11.67
C ALA A 23 2.48 3.63 -10.13
N LYS A 24 1.95 2.55 -9.55
CA LYS A 24 1.81 2.41 -8.09
C LYS A 24 3.17 2.11 -7.49
N GLN A 25 3.58 2.81 -6.44
CA GLN A 25 4.86 2.54 -5.81
C GLN A 25 4.71 1.46 -4.74
N CYS A 26 5.54 0.41 -4.77
CA CYS A 26 5.57 -0.60 -3.73
C CYS A 26 7.02 -0.89 -3.30
N TYR A 27 7.19 -1.48 -2.13
CA TYR A 27 8.47 -2.06 -1.76
C TYR A 27 8.66 -3.41 -2.49
N LEU A 28 9.83 -3.60 -3.11
CA LEU A 28 10.28 -4.81 -3.77
C LEU A 28 11.59 -5.26 -3.12
N CYS A 29 11.54 -6.34 -2.36
CA CYS A 29 12.70 -6.85 -1.66
C CYS A 29 12.52 -8.30 -1.20
N ASP A 30 13.64 -8.93 -0.88
CA ASP A 30 13.71 -10.27 -0.30
C ASP A 30 14.58 -10.20 0.96
N SER A 31 14.08 -10.70 2.10
CA SER A 31 14.80 -10.67 3.37
C SER A 31 16.06 -11.55 3.40
N ARG A 32 16.23 -12.47 2.44
CA ARG A 32 17.47 -13.24 2.25
C ARG A 32 18.61 -12.38 1.73
N ILE A 33 18.28 -11.37 0.93
CA ILE A 33 19.24 -10.48 0.27
C ILE A 33 19.40 -9.19 1.07
N SER A 34 18.27 -8.63 1.52
CA SER A 34 18.22 -7.34 2.19
C SER A 34 17.79 -7.47 3.65
N LYS A 35 18.67 -7.03 4.55
CA LYS A 35 18.41 -7.01 6.01
C LYS A 35 17.27 -6.06 6.39
N THR A 36 16.98 -5.05 5.57
CA THR A 36 15.94 -4.05 5.84
C THR A 36 14.56 -4.51 5.39
N CYS A 37 14.46 -5.50 4.50
CA CYS A 37 13.19 -5.90 3.89
C CYS A 37 12.12 -6.35 4.91
N ALA A 38 12.52 -7.13 5.91
CA ALA A 38 11.60 -7.65 6.92
C ALA A 38 11.15 -6.57 7.93
N SER A 39 12.04 -5.65 8.30
CA SER A 39 11.86 -4.75 9.46
C SER A 39 11.49 -3.32 9.09
N LYS A 40 12.23 -2.69 8.17
CA LYS A 40 11.99 -1.32 7.72
C LYS A 40 12.57 -1.17 6.31
N PRO A 41 11.82 -1.59 5.27
CA PRO A 41 12.30 -1.51 3.91
C PRO A 41 12.68 -0.06 3.58
N SER A 42 13.83 0.08 2.94
CA SER A 42 14.47 1.35 2.60
C SER A 42 13.88 1.93 1.32
N LEU A 43 14.09 3.22 1.09
CA LEU A 43 13.69 3.88 -0.16
C LEU A 43 14.39 3.30 -1.39
N ARG A 44 15.52 2.59 -1.22
CA ARG A 44 16.22 1.91 -2.32
C ARG A 44 15.51 0.63 -2.77
N GLU A 45 14.59 0.13 -1.96
CA GLU A 45 13.77 -1.04 -2.24
C GLU A 45 12.40 -0.63 -2.79
N VAL A 46 12.18 0.65 -3.13
CA VAL A 46 10.94 1.11 -3.77
C VAL A 46 11.05 0.95 -5.27
N ALA A 47 10.03 0.39 -5.90
CA ALA A 47 9.90 0.38 -7.35
C ALA A 47 8.46 0.70 -7.77
N GLU A 48 8.35 1.15 -9.02
CA GLU A 48 7.06 1.35 -9.69
C GLU A 48 6.48 0.02 -10.15
N CYS A 49 5.24 -0.21 -9.81
CA CYS A 49 4.44 -1.36 -10.16
C CYS A 49 3.37 -0.96 -11.19
N PRO A 50 2.97 -1.89 -12.08
CA PRO A 50 1.83 -1.67 -12.97
C PRO A 50 0.58 -1.26 -12.16
N THR A 51 -0.19 -0.30 -12.65
CA THR A 51 -1.40 0.23 -12.01
C THR A 51 -2.43 -0.84 -11.62
N ILE A 52 -2.50 -1.91 -12.41
CA ILE A 52 -3.41 -3.04 -12.19
C ILE A 52 -2.95 -4.00 -11.07
N THR A 53 -1.77 -3.78 -10.48
CA THR A 53 -1.22 -4.66 -9.45
C THR A 53 -1.39 -4.09 -8.04
N ASN A 54 -1.47 -4.99 -7.07
CA ASN A 54 -1.46 -4.63 -5.65
C ASN A 54 -0.06 -4.83 -5.08
N CYS A 55 0.33 -3.99 -4.12
CA CYS A 55 1.52 -4.28 -3.34
C CYS A 55 1.23 -5.50 -2.46
N ALA A 56 2.24 -6.36 -2.27
CA ALA A 56 2.14 -7.51 -1.40
C ALA A 56 3.30 -7.55 -0.41
N ILE A 57 3.02 -8.07 0.78
CA ILE A 57 4.00 -8.58 1.74
C ILE A 57 3.67 -10.05 2.00
N CYS A 58 4.64 -10.93 1.77
CA CYS A 58 4.49 -12.36 1.92
C CYS A 58 5.51 -12.89 2.93
N ASN A 59 5.01 -13.53 3.98
CA ASN A 59 5.79 -14.23 4.98
C ASN A 59 5.77 -15.73 4.63
N TYR A 60 6.94 -16.27 4.33
CA TYR A 60 7.17 -17.68 4.03
C TYR A 60 7.80 -18.35 5.23
N LYS A 61 7.25 -19.49 5.63
CA LYS A 61 7.90 -20.40 6.55
C LYS A 61 8.41 -21.61 5.78
N LEU A 62 9.71 -21.80 5.80
CA LEU A 62 10.38 -22.93 5.16
C LEU A 62 10.33 -24.16 6.07
N SER A 63 10.41 -25.36 5.50
CA SER A 63 10.39 -26.62 6.27
C SER A 63 11.56 -26.77 7.26
N ASN A 64 12.63 -26.02 7.06
CA ASN A 64 13.74 -25.95 8.02
C ASN A 64 13.48 -25.00 9.20
N GLY A 65 12.28 -24.42 9.29
CA GLY A 65 11.86 -23.46 10.32
C GLY A 65 12.28 -22.00 10.05
N THR A 66 12.97 -21.71 8.94
CA THR A 66 13.40 -20.35 8.60
C THR A 66 12.19 -19.54 8.09
N GLU A 67 12.08 -18.29 8.55
CA GLU A 67 11.09 -17.33 8.06
C GLU A 67 11.72 -16.33 7.09
N ILE A 68 11.05 -16.10 5.97
CA ILE A 68 11.47 -15.18 4.92
C ILE A 68 10.34 -14.21 4.65
N VAL A 69 10.66 -12.93 4.49
CA VAL A 69 9.73 -11.89 4.08
C VAL A 69 10.09 -11.42 2.68
N ILE A 70 9.11 -11.45 1.78
CA ILE A 70 9.22 -10.92 0.43
C ILE A 70 8.18 -9.85 0.22
N ARG A 71 8.60 -8.73 -0.35
CA ARG A 71 7.73 -7.64 -0.78
C ARG A 71 7.79 -7.54 -2.29
N THR A 72 6.64 -7.40 -2.94
CA THR A 72 6.56 -7.47 -4.42
C THR A 72 5.33 -6.72 -4.94
N CYS A 73 5.37 -6.37 -6.23
CA CYS A 73 4.18 -6.05 -7.01
C CYS A 73 3.46 -7.36 -7.33
N ASN A 74 2.27 -7.56 -6.79
CA ASN A 74 1.46 -8.77 -6.92
C ASN A 74 2.07 -10.04 -6.30
N PHE A 75 1.25 -11.07 -6.13
CA PHE A 75 1.70 -12.37 -5.66
C PHE A 75 2.47 -13.10 -6.77
N ASN A 76 3.79 -13.12 -6.67
CA ASN A 76 4.64 -14.02 -7.45
C ASN A 76 5.10 -15.14 -6.54
N VAL A 77 4.68 -16.38 -6.83
CA VAL A 77 5.22 -17.57 -6.16
C VAL A 77 6.70 -17.63 -6.48
N VAL A 78 7.54 -17.65 -5.45
CA VAL A 78 8.99 -17.83 -5.62
C VAL A 78 9.23 -19.17 -6.34
N PRO A 79 9.89 -19.19 -7.51
CA PRO A 79 10.13 -20.44 -8.21
C PRO A 79 11.11 -21.31 -7.40
N GLU A 80 10.63 -22.51 -7.08
CA GLU A 80 11.33 -23.80 -7.11
C GLU A 80 12.73 -23.86 -6.50
N ILE A 81 12.82 -24.48 -5.32
CA ILE A 81 13.92 -25.34 -4.78
C ILE A 81 13.69 -25.56 -3.26
N ILE A 82 12.90 -24.71 -2.60
CA ILE A 82 12.72 -24.76 -1.14
C ILE A 82 11.33 -25.30 -0.80
N THR A 83 11.25 -26.32 0.05
CA THR A 83 9.98 -26.77 0.60
C THR A 83 9.41 -25.69 1.53
N ILE A 84 8.25 -25.18 1.15
CA ILE A 84 7.52 -24.14 1.87
C ILE A 84 6.43 -24.85 2.68
N ASP A 85 6.45 -24.65 4.00
CA ASP A 85 5.41 -25.20 4.88
C ASP A 85 4.17 -24.32 4.86
N THR A 86 4.35 -23.00 5.02
CA THR A 86 3.24 -22.04 5.05
C THR A 86 3.61 -20.74 4.36
N VAL A 87 2.63 -20.14 3.72
CA VAL A 87 2.71 -18.81 3.11
C VAL A 87 1.56 -17.97 3.63
N ASN A 88 1.87 -16.79 4.15
CA ASN A 88 0.89 -15.78 4.50
C ASN A 88 1.18 -14.50 3.73
N CYS A 89 0.28 -14.09 2.84
CA CYS A 89 0.43 -12.88 2.04
C CYS A 89 -0.68 -11.89 2.34
N ILE A 90 -0.28 -10.64 2.58
CA ILE A 90 -1.19 -9.50 2.75
C ILE A 90 -1.01 -8.60 1.54
N MET A 91 -2.12 -8.32 0.84
CA MET A 91 -2.16 -7.43 -0.30
C MET A 91 -2.79 -6.08 0.09
N CYS A 92 -2.34 -5.02 -0.56
CA CYS A 92 -2.89 -3.68 -0.38
C CYS A 92 -2.70 -2.86 -1.66
N ASP A 93 -3.54 -1.84 -1.84
CA ASP A 93 -3.73 -1.14 -3.12
C ASP A 93 -3.19 0.29 -3.14
N LYS A 94 -2.58 0.76 -2.05
CA LYS A 94 -2.03 2.13 -1.92
C LYS A 94 -0.52 2.15 -2.12
N ASP A 95 0.02 3.33 -2.43
CA ASP A 95 1.46 3.51 -2.51
C ASP A 95 2.14 3.17 -1.19
N LEU A 96 3.22 2.39 -1.30
CA LEU A 96 4.10 1.96 -0.23
C LEU A 96 3.37 1.27 0.94
N CYS A 97 2.16 0.77 0.69
CA CYS A 97 1.31 0.17 1.70
C CYS A 97 1.90 -1.14 2.24
N ASN A 98 2.68 -1.84 1.42
CA ASN A 98 3.45 -2.99 1.89
C ASN A 98 4.71 -2.54 2.63
N ASN A 99 4.58 -1.66 3.63
CA ASN A 99 5.65 -1.35 4.58
C ASN A 99 5.56 -2.30 5.79
N ALA A 100 6.64 -2.49 6.53
CA ALA A 100 6.65 -3.26 7.78
C ALA A 100 5.84 -2.57 8.89
N ASN A 101 5.78 -1.24 8.86
CA ASN A 101 5.10 -0.43 9.85
C ASN A 101 3.74 0.10 9.38
N MET A 102 3.14 -0.50 8.33
CA MET A 102 1.81 -0.06 7.93
C MET A 102 0.79 -0.51 8.99
N ALA A 103 0.41 0.43 9.85
CA ALA A 103 -0.76 0.25 10.71
C ALA A 103 -2.02 0.27 9.83
N THR A 104 -2.71 -0.85 9.73
CA THR A 104 -4.05 -0.93 9.13
C THR A 104 -5.05 -0.26 10.06
N VAL A 105 -5.21 1.05 9.92
CA VAL A 105 -6.31 1.77 10.59
C VAL A 105 -7.57 1.51 9.77
N SER A 106 -8.54 0.81 10.38
CA SER A 106 -9.81 0.53 9.69
C SER A 106 -10.59 1.83 9.47
N MET A 107 -11.31 1.91 8.35
CA MET A 107 -12.20 3.04 8.07
C MET A 107 -13.26 3.22 9.17
N THR A 108 -13.66 2.11 9.83
CA THR A 108 -14.53 2.10 11.01
C THR A 108 -13.89 2.81 12.21
N ALA A 109 -12.62 2.54 12.51
CA ALA A 109 -11.92 3.18 13.62
C ALA A 109 -11.77 4.69 13.39
N LEU A 110 -11.50 5.11 12.14
CA LEU A 110 -11.50 6.52 11.74
C LEU A 110 -12.87 7.17 11.91
N GLY A 111 -13.94 6.50 11.48
CA GLY A 111 -15.31 6.95 11.68
C GLY A 111 -15.64 7.16 13.16
N CYS A 112 -15.31 6.20 14.02
CA CYS A 112 -15.49 6.31 15.46
C CYS A 112 -14.70 7.47 16.06
N LEU A 113 -13.45 7.67 15.65
CA LEU A 113 -12.63 8.80 16.13
C LEU A 113 -13.26 10.15 15.77
N VAL A 114 -13.69 10.31 14.52
CA VAL A 114 -14.36 11.54 14.07
C VAL A 114 -15.68 11.76 14.83
N SER A 115 -16.47 10.71 15.04
CA SER A 115 -17.70 10.80 15.85
C SER A 115 -17.41 11.19 17.30
N PHE A 116 -16.37 10.63 17.92
CA PHE A 116 -15.95 11.00 19.27
C PHE A 116 -15.52 12.47 19.36
N TRP A 117 -14.77 12.96 18.36
CA TRP A 117 -14.39 14.36 18.27
C TRP A 117 -15.60 15.29 18.09
N ALA A 118 -16.55 14.92 17.24
CA ALA A 118 -17.78 15.68 17.03
C ALA A 118 -18.63 15.77 18.30
N ILE A 119 -18.82 14.65 19.01
CA ILE A 119 -19.55 14.61 20.29
C ILE A 119 -18.86 15.49 21.33
N ARG A 120 -17.52 15.38 21.44
CA ARG A 120 -16.73 16.22 22.36
C ARG A 120 -16.93 17.70 22.05
N PHE A 121 -16.80 18.10 20.79
CA PHE A 121 -16.97 19.49 20.36
C PHE A 121 -18.33 20.06 20.74
N VAL A 122 -19.41 19.31 20.49
CA VAL A 122 -20.78 19.72 20.87
C VAL A 122 -20.92 19.86 22.38
N LEU A 123 -20.39 18.90 23.15
CA LEU A 123 -20.49 18.92 24.62
C LEU A 123 -19.64 20.03 25.25
N THR A 124 -18.48 20.38 24.68
CA THR A 124 -17.63 21.47 25.18
C THR A 124 -18.10 22.87 24.78
N ASN A 125 -18.80 23.02 23.65
CA ASN A 125 -19.40 24.31 23.24
C ASN A 125 -20.81 24.54 23.80
N SER A 126 -21.30 23.63 24.66
CA SER A 126 -22.60 23.76 25.33
C SER A 126 -22.51 24.41 26.73
N TYR A 127 -21.36 24.96 27.10
CA TYR A 127 -21.12 25.69 28.36
C TYR A 127 -20.65 27.11 28.10
#